data_AF-S2WYW1-F1
#
_entry.id   AF-S2WYW1-F1
#
_cell.length_a   1.000
_cell.length_b   1.000
_cell.length_c   1.000
_cell.angle_alpha   90.00
_cell.angle_beta   90.00
_cell.angle_gamma   90.00
#
_symmetry.space_group_name_H-M   'P 1'
#
loop_
_entity.id
_entity.type
_entity.pdbx_description
1 polymer ?
#
loop_
_entity_poly.entity_id
_entity_poly.type
_entity_poly.pdbx_seq_one_letter_code
_entity_poly.pdbx_strand_id
1 'polypeptide(L)'
;MDLREELQRIYDANNQLTPELVVEEASSPDSKLHRYFEWDDTQAAKQYRFIQADNMIRRVKIVWKETPKSKPVRIRAFLPAAPQAKKTESYNYKPTEEILVDDFQRRILFNNMVRDFEAFKRKYRNMEGYSDYLLGQLEELAS
;
A
#
# COMPACT_ATOMS: atom_id res chain seq x y z
N MET A 1 -4.39 6.76 28.50
CA MET A 1 -4.57 5.49 27.78
C MET A 1 -4.15 5.71 26.35
N ASP A 2 -3.17 4.97 25.87
CA ASP A 2 -2.69 5.06 24.49
C ASP A 2 -3.56 4.21 23.53
N LEU A 3 -3.33 4.31 22.21
CA LEU A 3 -4.11 3.58 21.21
C LEU A 3 -4.01 2.06 21.39
N ARG A 4 -2.84 1.54 21.79
CA ARG A 4 -2.63 0.11 21.98
C ARG A 4 -3.47 -0.40 23.14
N GLU A 5 -3.49 0.35 24.25
CA GLU A 5 -4.27 -0.02 25.44
C GLU A 5 -5.77 -0.08 25.13
N GLU A 6 -6.32 0.86 24.34
CA GLU A 6 -7.75 0.81 23.95
C GLU A 6 -8.06 -0.40 23.06
N LEU A 7 -7.21 -0.71 22.08
CA LEU A 7 -7.39 -1.89 21.23
C LEU A 7 -7.25 -3.20 22.02
N GLN A 8 -6.32 -3.26 22.98
CA GLN A 8 -6.15 -4.41 23.87
C GLN A 8 -7.38 -4.58 24.78
N ARG A 9 -7.96 -3.50 25.31
CA ARG A 9 -9.20 -3.54 26.10
C ARG A 9 -10.36 -4.16 25.31
N ILE A 10 -10.51 -3.80 24.04
CA ILE A 10 -11.54 -4.40 23.16
C ILE A 10 -11.27 -5.90 22.99
N TYR A 11 -10.01 -6.28 22.75
CA TYR A 11 -9.62 -7.69 22.65
C TYR A 11 -9.94 -8.46 23.94
N ASP A 12 -9.52 -7.96 25.10
CA ASP A 12 -9.67 -8.66 26.38
C ASP A 12 -11.16 -8.83 26.75
N ALA A 13 -12.01 -7.86 26.39
CA ALA A 13 -13.45 -7.93 26.64
C ALA A 13 -14.19 -8.91 25.74
N ASN A 14 -13.73 -9.10 24.49
CA ASN A 14 -14.43 -9.89 23.46
C ASN A 14 -13.72 -11.20 23.11
N ASN A 15 -12.51 -11.41 23.63
CA ASN A 15 -11.57 -12.46 23.22
C ASN A 15 -11.25 -12.45 21.70
N GLN A 16 -11.42 -11.29 21.05
CA GLN A 16 -11.11 -11.04 19.64
C GLN A 16 -11.03 -9.53 19.38
N LEU A 17 -10.32 -9.14 18.33
CA LEU A 17 -10.27 -7.76 17.86
C LEU A 17 -10.62 -7.74 16.37
N THR A 18 -11.80 -7.23 16.04
CA THR A 18 -12.26 -7.08 14.64
C THR A 18 -12.51 -5.60 14.32
N PRO A 19 -12.40 -5.18 13.05
CA PRO A 19 -12.73 -3.81 12.65
C PRO A 19 -14.15 -3.40 13.06
N GLU A 20 -15.12 -4.32 13.00
CA GLU A 20 -16.50 -4.06 13.41
C GLU A 20 -16.60 -3.67 14.89
N LEU A 21 -15.94 -4.42 15.78
CA LEU A 21 -15.90 -4.10 17.22
C LEU A 21 -15.21 -2.76 17.49
N VAL A 22 -14.15 -2.44 16.74
CA VAL A 22 -13.44 -1.17 16.87
C VAL A 22 -14.35 0.00 16.44
N VAL A 23 -15.09 -0.15 15.34
CA VAL A 23 -16.03 0.88 14.85
C VAL A 23 -17.20 1.04 15.81
N GLU A 24 -17.75 -0.07 16.33
CA GLU A 24 -18.82 -0.06 17.33
C GLU A 24 -18.40 0.72 18.58
N GLU A 25 -17.24 0.41 19.17
CA GLU A 25 -16.70 1.14 20.32
C GLU A 25 -16.37 2.60 19.98
N ALA A 26 -15.89 2.88 18.76
CA ALA A 26 -15.55 4.23 18.33
C ALA A 26 -16.78 5.10 18.04
N SER A 27 -17.96 4.52 17.84
CA SER A 27 -19.19 5.25 17.49
C SER A 27 -19.67 6.21 18.58
N SER A 28 -19.35 5.92 19.85
CA SER A 28 -19.59 6.84 20.95
C SER A 28 -18.67 8.07 20.84
N PRO A 29 -19.21 9.30 20.87
CA PRO A 29 -18.40 10.53 20.84
C PRO A 29 -17.41 10.65 22.02
N ASP A 30 -17.68 9.98 23.14
CA ASP A 30 -16.82 9.96 24.32
C ASP A 30 -15.67 8.93 24.20
N SER A 31 -15.73 8.06 23.19
CA SER A 31 -14.69 7.07 22.94
C SER A 31 -13.39 7.74 22.50
N LYS A 32 -12.26 7.34 23.09
CA LYS A 32 -10.94 7.82 22.64
C LYS A 32 -10.63 7.41 21.20
N LEU A 33 -11.33 6.39 20.68
CA LEU A 33 -11.20 5.93 19.31
C LEU A 33 -11.99 6.79 18.32
N HIS A 34 -13.00 7.54 18.78
CA HIS A 34 -13.93 8.30 17.93
C HIS A 34 -13.20 9.21 16.94
N ARG A 35 -12.14 9.90 17.41
CA ARG A 35 -11.34 10.84 16.60
C ARG A 35 -10.54 10.23 15.45
N TYR A 36 -10.42 8.90 15.38
CA TYR A 36 -9.69 8.23 14.31
C TYR A 36 -10.57 7.88 13.10
N PHE A 37 -11.87 8.19 13.16
CA PHE A 37 -12.84 7.90 12.11
C PHE A 37 -13.44 9.18 11.53
N GLU A 38 -13.83 9.10 10.26
CA GLU A 38 -14.69 10.08 9.62
C GLU A 38 -16.16 9.66 9.85
N TRP A 39 -16.92 10.49 10.54
CA TRP A 39 -18.31 10.22 10.90
C TRP A 39 -19.31 10.96 10.01
N ASP A 40 -18.85 11.88 9.16
CA ASP A 40 -19.69 12.39 8.07
C ASP A 40 -19.76 11.33 6.96
N ASP A 41 -20.88 10.62 6.88
CA ASP A 41 -21.15 9.58 5.88
C ASP A 41 -20.95 10.07 4.43
N THR A 42 -21.17 11.36 4.15
CA THR A 42 -20.95 11.92 2.82
C THR A 42 -19.47 12.00 2.52
N GLN A 43 -18.65 12.46 3.47
CA GLN A 43 -17.20 12.49 3.31
C GLN A 43 -16.63 11.07 3.30
N ALA A 44 -17.08 10.19 4.19
CA ALA A 44 -16.64 8.80 4.26
C ALA A 44 -16.94 8.06 2.94
N ALA A 45 -18.16 8.19 2.40
CA ALA A 45 -18.52 7.58 1.12
C ALA A 45 -17.69 8.13 -0.04
N LYS A 46 -17.40 9.43 -0.05
CA LYS A 46 -16.53 10.04 -1.07
C LYS A 46 -15.10 9.48 -1.00
N GLN A 47 -14.52 9.42 0.20
CA GLN A 47 -13.20 8.84 0.41
C GLN A 47 -13.15 7.35 0.02
N TYR A 48 -14.20 6.58 0.35
CA TYR A 48 -14.30 5.18 -0.06
C TYR A 48 -14.33 5.00 -1.58
N ARG A 49 -15.04 5.86 -2.32
CA ARG A 49 -15.02 5.83 -3.80
C ARG A 49 -13.64 6.15 -4.37
N PHE A 50 -12.86 7.03 -3.75
CA PHE A 50 -11.47 7.25 -4.16
C PHE A 50 -10.62 5.99 -4.00
N ILE A 51 -10.76 5.27 -2.87
CA ILE A 51 -10.09 3.99 -2.67
C ILE A 51 -10.51 2.96 -3.73
N GLN A 52 -11.80 2.90 -4.04
CA GLN A 52 -12.30 2.03 -5.12
C GLN A 52 -11.66 2.39 -6.48
N ALA A 53 -11.56 3.68 -6.80
CA ALA A 53 -10.92 4.15 -8.03
C ALA A 53 -9.43 3.81 -8.08
N ASP A 54 -8.70 4.03 -6.98
CA ASP A 54 -7.29 3.65 -6.85
C ASP A 54 -7.09 2.14 -7.07
N ASN A 55 -7.96 1.32 -6.50
CA ASN A 55 -7.92 -0.13 -6.69
C ASN A 55 -8.19 -0.52 -8.14
N MET A 56 -9.10 0.15 -8.83
CA MET A 56 -9.36 -0.08 -10.26
C MET A 56 -8.10 0.23 -11.08
N ILE A 57 -7.50 1.41 -10.90
CA ILE A 57 -6.29 1.82 -11.62
C ILE A 57 -5.15 0.82 -11.43
N ARG A 58 -4.91 0.39 -10.17
CA ARG A 58 -3.82 -0.55 -9.83
C ARG A 58 -4.04 -1.99 -10.32
N ARG A 59 -5.28 -2.37 -10.64
CA ARG A 59 -5.65 -3.71 -11.10
C ARG A 59 -5.43 -3.91 -12.59
N VAL A 60 -5.50 -2.86 -13.40
CA VAL A 60 -5.32 -2.96 -14.86
C VAL A 60 -3.88 -3.35 -15.17
N LYS A 61 -3.72 -4.42 -15.97
CA LYS A 61 -2.42 -4.92 -16.42
C LYS A 61 -2.33 -4.95 -17.94
N ILE A 62 -1.14 -4.66 -18.45
CA ILE A 62 -0.77 -4.80 -19.86
C ILE A 62 0.26 -5.90 -20.02
N VAL A 63 0.36 -6.45 -21.23
CA VAL A 63 1.46 -7.33 -21.61
C VAL A 63 2.61 -6.46 -22.11
N TRP A 64 3.75 -6.53 -21.42
CA TRP A 64 4.95 -5.77 -21.73
C TRP A 64 6.04 -6.67 -22.28
N LYS A 65 6.76 -6.18 -23.28
CA LYS A 65 7.96 -6.79 -23.86
C LYS A 65 9.03 -5.72 -23.96
N GLU A 66 10.10 -5.86 -23.19
CA GLU A 66 11.22 -4.92 -23.20
C GLU A 66 11.99 -4.98 -24.53
N THR A 67 12.14 -6.18 -25.09
CA THR A 67 12.71 -6.40 -26.43
C THR A 67 11.90 -7.43 -27.21
N PRO A 68 11.99 -7.48 -28.56
CA PRO A 68 11.29 -8.48 -29.37
C PRO A 68 11.58 -9.94 -28.96
N LYS A 69 12.76 -10.19 -28.37
CA LYS A 69 13.20 -11.52 -27.90
C LYS A 69 12.86 -11.79 -26.42
N SER A 70 12.43 -10.79 -25.67
CA SER A 70 12.07 -10.94 -24.25
C SER A 70 10.77 -11.73 -24.08
N LYS A 71 10.68 -12.53 -23.00
CA LYS A 71 9.43 -13.19 -22.63
C LYS A 71 8.42 -12.11 -22.20
N PRO A 72 7.17 -12.14 -22.69
CA PRO A 72 6.15 -11.18 -22.29
C PRO A 72 5.85 -11.30 -20.79
N VAL A 73 5.81 -10.16 -20.11
CA VAL A 73 5.47 -10.06 -18.68
C VAL A 73 4.20 -9.23 -18.50
N ARG A 74 3.38 -9.57 -17.50
CA ARG A 74 2.16 -8.79 -17.18
C ARG A 74 2.48 -7.76 -16.09
N ILE A 75 2.59 -6.50 -16.48
CA ILE A 75 2.85 -5.38 -15.56
C ILE A 75 1.63 -4.48 -15.44
N ARG A 76 1.61 -3.60 -14.44
CA ARG A 76 0.53 -2.61 -14.29
C ARG A 76 0.50 -1.70 -15.52
N ALA A 77 -0.70 -1.34 -15.97
CA ALA A 77 -0.90 -0.39 -17.06
C ALA A 77 -0.56 1.04 -16.64
N PHE A 78 -0.82 1.34 -15.36
CA PHE A 78 -0.61 2.64 -14.77
C PHE A 78 0.26 2.54 -13.52
N LEU A 79 1.22 3.44 -13.41
CA LEU A 79 2.14 3.53 -12.27
C LEU A 79 2.04 4.92 -11.64
N PRO A 80 2.25 5.02 -10.31
CA PRO A 80 2.24 6.30 -9.63
C PRO A 80 3.41 7.14 -10.14
N ALA A 81 3.11 8.31 -10.68
CA ALA A 81 4.07 9.32 -11.06
C ALA A 81 4.49 10.13 -9.84
N ALA A 82 5.73 10.59 -9.84
CA ALA A 82 6.19 11.51 -8.81
C ALA A 82 5.39 12.81 -8.85
N PRO A 83 5.03 13.39 -7.68
CA PRO A 83 4.46 14.72 -7.66
C PRO A 83 5.46 15.69 -8.31
N GLN A 84 5.03 16.39 -9.36
CA GLN A 84 5.80 17.52 -9.86
C GLN A 84 5.87 18.59 -8.77
N ALA A 85 6.97 19.36 -8.71
CA ALA A 85 7.33 20.28 -7.63
C ALA A 85 6.29 21.36 -7.25
N LYS A 86 5.11 21.38 -7.89
CA LYS A 86 3.97 22.19 -7.47
C LYS A 86 3.02 21.36 -6.61
N LYS A 87 2.91 21.78 -5.35
CA LYS A 87 2.02 21.29 -4.29
C LYS A 87 0.53 21.34 -4.69
N THR A 88 0.07 20.40 -5.50
CA THR A 88 -1.37 20.10 -5.63
C THR A 88 -1.59 18.62 -5.34
N GLU A 89 -1.75 18.36 -4.03
CA GLU A 89 -2.54 17.38 -3.28
C GLU A 89 -2.89 15.97 -3.79
N SER A 90 -2.49 15.50 -4.98
CA SER A 90 -2.75 14.11 -5.37
C SER A 90 -1.62 13.48 -6.18
N TYR A 91 -1.23 12.27 -5.81
CA TYR A 91 -0.42 11.41 -6.67
C TYR A 91 -1.15 11.20 -8.01
N ASN A 92 -0.48 11.48 -9.12
CA ASN A 92 -1.02 11.21 -10.44
C ASN A 92 -0.58 9.82 -10.90
N TYR A 93 -1.39 9.12 -11.69
CA TYR A 93 -0.98 7.90 -12.36
C TYR A 93 -0.65 8.21 -13.81
N LYS A 94 0.41 7.58 -14.33
CA LYS A 94 0.79 7.67 -15.73
C LYS A 94 0.86 6.28 -16.38
N PRO A 95 0.63 6.17 -17.70
CA PRO A 95 0.89 4.95 -18.43
C PRO A 95 2.32 4.47 -18.20
N THR A 96 2.48 3.16 -18.10
CA THR A 96 3.79 2.54 -17.84
C THR A 96 4.79 2.87 -18.94
N GLU A 97 4.36 2.95 -20.19
CA GLU A 97 5.17 3.33 -21.35
C GLU A 97 5.81 4.70 -21.19
N GLU A 98 5.05 5.67 -20.67
CA GLU A 98 5.53 7.04 -20.44
C GLU A 98 6.56 7.07 -19.30
N ILE A 99 6.32 6.31 -18.22
CA ILE A 99 7.26 6.25 -17.09
C ILE A 99 8.56 5.55 -17.49
N LEU A 100 8.50 4.50 -18.31
CA LEU A 100 9.68 3.71 -18.68
C LEU A 100 10.62 4.43 -19.66
N VAL A 101 10.16 5.46 -20.37
CA VAL A 101 11.03 6.27 -21.24
C VAL A 101 11.60 7.51 -20.55
N ASP A 102 11.10 7.86 -19.37
CA ASP A 102 11.56 9.00 -18.56
C ASP A 102 12.52 8.50 -17.45
N ASP A 103 13.81 8.80 -17.61
CA ASP A 103 14.86 8.39 -16.65
C ASP A 103 14.64 8.93 -15.23
N PHE A 104 14.08 10.14 -15.11
CA PHE A 104 13.79 10.74 -13.80
C PHE A 104 12.64 9.98 -13.11
N GLN A 105 11.56 9.68 -13.84
CA GLN A 105 10.45 8.89 -13.30
C GLN A 105 10.86 7.45 -12.99
N ARG A 106 11.68 6.81 -13.85
CA ARG A 106 12.27 5.49 -13.57
C ARG A 106 13.07 5.47 -12.29
N ARG A 107 13.91 6.48 -12.06
CA ARG A 107 14.69 6.59 -10.82
C ARG A 107 13.78 6.71 -9.59
N ILE A 108 12.66 7.43 -9.70
CA ILE A 108 11.71 7.57 -8.59
C ILE A 108 10.96 6.26 -8.34
N LEU A 109 10.53 5.56 -9.38
CA LEU A 109 9.94 4.24 -9.27
C LEU A 109 10.89 3.26 -8.57
N PHE A 110 12.17 3.27 -8.95
CA PHE A 110 13.20 2.47 -8.29
C PHE A 110 13.38 2.85 -6.82
N ASN A 111 13.43 4.13 -6.49
CA ASN A 111 13.53 4.58 -5.09
C ASN A 111 12.30 4.16 -4.26
N ASN A 112 11.11 4.14 -4.86
CA ASN A 112 9.90 3.63 -4.19
C ASN A 112 10.01 2.13 -3.94
N MET A 113 10.48 1.35 -4.92
CA MET A 113 10.77 -0.08 -4.74
C MET A 113 11.75 -0.33 -3.59
N VAL A 114 12.83 0.47 -3.49
CA VAL A 114 13.79 0.38 -2.37
C VAL A 114 13.11 0.66 -1.02
N ARG A 115 12.26 1.68 -0.94
CA ARG A 115 11.51 2.00 0.29
C ARG A 115 10.54 0.89 0.68
N ASP A 116 9.83 0.32 -0.30
CA ASP A 116 8.91 -0.80 -0.10
C ASP A 116 9.66 -2.03 0.41
N PHE A 117 10.83 -2.33 -0.17
CA PHE A 117 11.69 -3.43 0.27
C PHE A 117 12.21 -3.22 1.69
N GLU A 118 12.63 -2.00 2.05
CA GLU A 118 13.05 -1.70 3.43
C GLU A 118 11.87 -1.77 4.41
N ALA A 119 10.65 -1.40 4.00
CA ALA A 119 9.46 -1.58 4.82
C ALA A 119 9.13 -3.06 5.02
N PHE A 120 9.24 -3.87 3.97
CA PHE A 120 9.11 -5.33 4.04
C PHE A 120 10.14 -5.92 5.01
N LYS A 121 11.42 -5.54 4.88
CA LYS A 121 12.48 -5.96 5.80
C LYS A 121 12.14 -5.62 7.25
N ARG A 122 11.77 -4.37 7.53
CA ARG A 122 11.41 -3.94 8.89
C ARG A 122 10.25 -4.74 9.47
N LYS A 123 9.26 -5.10 8.64
CA LYS A 123 8.07 -5.86 9.05
C LYS A 123 8.39 -7.30 9.45
N TYR A 124 9.31 -7.96 8.74
CA TYR A 124 9.50 -9.41 8.87
C TYR A 124 10.86 -9.84 9.45
N ARG A 125 11.84 -8.93 9.59
CA ARG A 125 13.20 -9.26 10.05
C ARG A 125 13.32 -9.99 11.38
N ASN A 126 12.32 -9.89 12.25
CA ASN A 126 12.33 -10.52 13.57
C ASN A 126 11.65 -11.90 13.58
N MET A 127 11.16 -12.39 12.43
CA MET A 127 10.56 -13.71 12.31
C MET A 127 11.65 -14.76 12.11
N GLU A 128 11.48 -15.92 12.75
CA GLU A 128 12.33 -17.08 12.56
C GLU A 128 12.29 -17.54 11.08
N GLY A 129 13.46 -17.94 10.54
CA GLY A 129 13.59 -18.39 9.15
C GLY A 129 13.50 -17.29 8.08
N TYR A 130 13.29 -16.02 8.45
CA TYR A 130 13.19 -14.91 7.49
C TYR A 130 14.41 -14.78 6.58
N SER A 131 15.63 -14.83 7.15
CA SER A 131 16.88 -14.66 6.40
C SER A 131 17.12 -15.81 5.43
N ASP A 132 16.90 -17.05 5.88
CA ASP A 132 17.11 -18.25 5.07
C ASP A 132 16.14 -18.29 3.88
N TYR A 133 14.87 -17.93 4.12
CA TYR A 133 13.88 -17.81 3.05
C TYR A 133 14.31 -16.79 1.99
N LEU A 134 14.78 -15.61 2.40
CA LEU A 134 15.24 -14.59 1.45
C LEU A 134 16.46 -15.02 0.66
N LEU A 135 17.43 -15.70 1.29
CA LEU A 135 18.60 -16.22 0.59
C LEU A 135 18.21 -17.24 -0.48
N GLY A 136 17.33 -18.19 -0.14
CA GLY A 136 16.84 -19.18 -1.11
C GLY A 136 16.10 -18.55 -2.31
N GLN A 137 15.32 -17.48 -2.08
CA GLN A 137 14.66 -16.76 -3.18
C GLN A 137 15.63 -15.97 -4.05
N LEU A 138 16.72 -15.43 -3.49
CA LEU A 138 17.75 -14.75 -4.27
C LEU A 138 18.54 -15.74 -5.14
N GLU A 139 18.84 -16.92 -4.61
CA GLU A 139 19.48 -18.01 -5.37
C GLU A 139 18.60 -18.49 -6.52
N GLU A 140 17.29 -18.67 -6.30
CA GLU A 140 16.32 -19.03 -7.34
C GLU A 140 16.27 -17.98 -8.46
N LEU A 141 16.33 -16.69 -8.13
CA LEU A 141 16.33 -15.60 -9.11
C LEU A 141 17.65 -15.46 -9.88
N ALA A 142 18.76 -15.92 -9.31
CA ALA A 142 20.09 -15.87 -9.93
C ALA A 142 20.38 -17.08 -10.85
N SER A 143 19.55 -18.12 -10.77
CA SER A 143 19.59 -19.36 -11.56
C SER A 143 18.79 -19.22 -12.86
#